data_AF-A0A8H6IZ35-F1
#
_entry.id   AF-A0A8H6IZ35-F1
#
_cell.length_a   1.000
_cell.length_b   1.000
_cell.length_c   1.000
_cell.angle_alpha   90.00
_cell.angle_beta   90.00
_cell.angle_gamma   90.00
#
_symmetry.space_group_name_H-M   'P 1'
#
loop_
_entity.id
_entity.type
_entity.pdbx_description
1 polymer ?
#
loop_
_entity_poly.entity_id
_entity_poly.type
_entity_poly.pdbx_seq_one_letter_code
_entity_poly.pdbx_strand_id
1 'polypeptide(L)'
;LRNIVKFIRASPQRSERFRKVAQEVDTGSDFELFTQGSQESHLLLNNETRWNSTYLMIHRALQKRAEIETYVNWVQEQDDAHKRISDDDLLSSEDWKVLVEFRSILE
;
A
#
# COMPACT_ATOMS: atom_id res chain seq x y z
N LEU A 1 -3.83 -1.55 -5.75
CA LEU A 1 -2.75 -0.91 -4.93
C LEU A 1 -3.09 0.51 -4.45
N ARG A 2 -3.26 1.52 -5.33
CA ARG A 2 -3.52 2.91 -4.91
C ARG A 2 -4.76 3.06 -4.01
N ASN A 3 -5.82 2.32 -4.29
CA ASN A 3 -7.06 2.39 -3.50
C ASN A 3 -6.91 1.76 -2.11
N ILE A 4 -6.14 0.68 -1.97
CA ILE A 4 -5.75 0.12 -0.65
C ILE A 4 -4.98 1.17 0.16
N VAL A 5 -4.01 1.85 -0.45
CA VAL A 5 -3.25 2.91 0.24
C VAL A 5 -4.15 4.06 0.67
N LYS A 6 -5.05 4.52 -0.21
CA LYS A 6 -6.07 5.54 0.14
C LYS A 6 -6.96 5.07 1.28
N PHE A 7 -7.39 3.82 1.25
CA PHE A 7 -8.27 3.23 2.25
C PHE A 7 -7.62 3.22 3.64
N ILE A 8 -6.35 2.82 3.75
CA ILE A 8 -5.58 2.81 5.01
C ILE A 8 -5.42 4.24 5.56
N ARG A 9 -5.18 5.20 4.67
CA ARG A 9 -4.99 6.63 5.02
C ARG A 9 -6.30 7.39 5.25
N ALA A 10 -7.45 6.81 4.90
CA ALA A 10 -8.74 7.49 4.99
C ALA A 10 -9.12 7.87 6.42
N SER A 11 -8.56 7.21 7.43
CA SER A 11 -8.70 7.61 8.83
C SER A 11 -7.46 7.30 9.69
N PRO A 12 -7.19 8.11 10.73
CA PRO A 12 -6.09 7.84 11.66
C PRO A 12 -6.19 6.46 12.32
N GLN A 13 -7.43 6.01 12.58
CA GLN A 13 -7.71 4.70 13.19
C GLN A 13 -7.26 3.55 12.29
N ARG A 14 -7.52 3.63 10.98
CA ARG A 14 -7.08 2.63 10.01
C ARG A 14 -5.57 2.60 9.87
N SER A 15 -4.94 3.78 9.86
CA SER A 15 -3.48 3.91 9.78
C SER A 15 -2.79 3.34 11.03
N GLU A 16 -3.34 3.61 12.22
CA GLU A 16 -2.84 3.06 13.48
C GLU A 16 -3.01 1.53 13.55
N ARG A 17 -4.17 1.02 13.14
CA ARG A 17 -4.41 -0.43 13.09
C ARG A 17 -3.44 -1.13 12.15
N PHE A 18 -3.23 -0.54 10.98
CA PHE A 18 -2.27 -1.08 10.03
C PHE A 18 -0.85 -1.11 10.58
N ARG A 19 -0.41 -0.05 11.28
CA ARG A 19 0.89 -0.02 11.97
C ARG A 19 1.04 -1.14 13.00
N LYS A 20 -0.02 -1.43 13.77
CA LYS A 20 0.00 -2.53 14.75
C LYS A 20 0.17 -3.90 14.08
N VAL A 21 -0.61 -4.17 13.02
CA VAL A 21 -0.47 -5.39 12.22
C VAL A 21 0.94 -5.49 11.65
N ALA A 22 1.50 -4.40 11.16
CA ALA A 22 2.85 -4.38 10.64
C ALA A 22 3.92 -4.68 11.70
N GLN A 23 3.78 -4.16 12.91
CA GLN A 23 4.68 -4.46 14.03
C GLN A 23 4.58 -5.92 14.50
N GLU A 24 3.39 -6.53 14.38
CA GLU A 24 3.17 -7.94 14.70
C GLU A 24 3.83 -8.87 13.66
N VAL A 25 3.83 -8.47 12.39
CA VAL A 25 4.42 -9.24 11.27
C VAL A 25 5.93 -9.00 11.17
N ASP A 26 6.41 -7.78 11.43
CA ASP A 26 7.82 -7.39 11.37
C ASP A 26 8.19 -6.60 12.64
N THR A 27 8.80 -7.30 13.60
CA THR A 27 9.16 -6.76 14.92
C THR A 27 10.40 -5.86 14.89
N GLY A 28 11.06 -5.71 13.72
CA GLY A 28 12.40 -5.11 13.60
C GLY A 28 12.50 -3.79 12.83
N SER A 29 11.48 -3.35 12.09
CA SER A 29 11.56 -2.13 11.27
C SER A 29 10.63 -1.00 11.72
N ASP A 30 11.12 0.24 11.64
CA ASP A 30 10.27 1.43 11.74
C ASP A 30 9.33 1.43 10.53
N PHE A 31 8.04 1.21 10.78
CA PHE A 31 7.07 0.94 9.73
C PHE A 31 6.53 2.23 9.12
N GLU A 32 7.09 2.62 7.96
CA GLU A 32 6.54 3.66 7.09
C GLU A 32 6.04 3.07 5.77
N LEU A 33 4.73 2.85 5.64
CA LEU A 33 4.12 2.46 4.35
C LEU A 33 4.26 3.55 3.28
N PHE A 34 4.36 4.81 3.72
CA PHE A 34 4.50 5.97 2.87
C PHE A 34 5.26 7.06 3.61
N THR A 35 6.47 7.38 3.15
CA THR A 35 7.11 8.65 3.50
C THR A 35 6.37 9.74 2.75
N GLN A 36 5.81 10.74 3.44
CA GLN A 36 5.24 11.93 2.81
C GLN A 36 6.37 12.74 2.17
N GLY A 37 6.83 12.27 1.01
CA GLY A 37 7.58 13.11 0.09
C GLY A 37 6.68 14.29 -0.26
N SER A 38 7.17 15.49 0.00
CA SER A 38 6.55 16.81 -0.18
C SER A 38 5.99 17.12 -1.59
N GLN A 39 5.71 16.13 -2.43
CA GLN A 39 5.51 16.30 -3.87
C GLN A 39 4.18 15.77 -4.42
N GLU A 40 3.28 15.21 -3.59
CA GLU A 40 1.89 14.94 -4.04
C GLU A 40 1.07 16.23 -4.27
N SER A 41 1.57 17.40 -3.85
CA SER A 41 0.84 18.68 -3.93
C SER A 41 1.20 19.56 -5.13
N HIS A 42 2.12 19.15 -6.01
CA HIS A 42 2.50 19.94 -7.18
C HIS A 42 2.31 19.14 -8.48
N LEU A 43 1.58 19.72 -9.43
CA LEU A 43 1.51 19.26 -10.82
C LEU A 43 2.92 19.33 -11.42
N LEU A 44 3.68 18.23 -11.31
CA LEU A 44 5.03 18.14 -11.85
C LEU A 44 4.97 17.72 -13.32
N LEU A 45 5.54 18.57 -14.17
CA LEU A 45 5.63 18.40 -15.62
C LEU A 45 6.71 17.40 -16.06
N ASN A 46 7.44 16.76 -15.13
CA ASN A 46 8.50 15.81 -15.45
C ASN A 46 8.03 14.34 -15.28
N ASN A 47 8.31 13.52 -16.30
CA ASN A 47 8.01 12.09 -16.24
C ASN A 47 8.87 11.37 -15.19
N GLU A 48 10.10 11.85 -14.93
CA GLU A 48 11.00 11.28 -13.92
C GLU A 48 10.36 11.22 -12.53
N THR A 49 9.73 12.30 -12.04
CA THR A 49 9.15 12.28 -10.69
C THR A 49 7.89 11.41 -10.60
N ARG A 50 7.11 11.31 -11.68
CA ARG A 50 5.92 10.43 -11.72
C ARG A 50 6.29 8.95 -11.79
N TRP A 51 7.32 8.60 -12.55
CA TRP A 51 7.83 7.23 -12.62
C TRP A 51 8.51 6.84 -11.31
N ASN A 52 9.28 7.76 -10.69
CA ASN A 52 9.91 7.53 -9.38
C ASN A 52 8.89 7.30 -8.26
N SER A 53 7.81 8.09 -8.19
CA SER A 53 6.77 7.88 -7.17
C SER A 53 6.02 6.56 -7.36
N THR A 54 5.75 6.18 -8.61
CA THR A 54 5.09 4.90 -8.93
C THR A 54 6.02 3.71 -8.60
N TYR A 55 7.29 3.79 -9.00
CA TYR A 55 8.31 2.80 -8.66
C TYR A 55 8.44 2.63 -7.15
N LEU A 56 8.62 3.72 -6.39
CA LEU A 56 8.76 3.66 -4.93
C LEU A 56 7.50 3.10 -4.25
N MET A 57 6.30 3.41 -4.76
CA MET A 57 5.06 2.83 -4.25
C MET A 57 5.00 1.33 -4.48
N ILE A 58 5.36 0.86 -5.68
CA ILE A 58 5.38 -0.57 -6.01
C ILE A 58 6.47 -1.29 -5.21
N HIS A 59 7.69 -0.76 -5.18
CA HIS A 59 8.83 -1.32 -4.46
C HIS A 59 8.50 -1.52 -2.98
N ARG A 60 7.95 -0.51 -2.31
CA ARG A 60 7.52 -0.60 -0.90
C ARG A 60 6.36 -1.56 -0.71
N ALA A 61 5.37 -1.56 -1.61
CA ALA A 61 4.25 -2.49 -1.53
C ALA A 61 4.71 -3.96 -1.62
N LEU A 62 5.73 -4.25 -2.43
CA LEU A 62 6.34 -5.58 -2.52
C LEU A 62 7.15 -5.93 -1.26
N GLN A 63 7.91 -4.99 -0.70
CA GLN A 63 8.62 -5.18 0.57
C GLN A 63 7.67 -5.43 1.74
N LYS A 64 6.51 -4.77 1.74
CA LYS A 64 5.50 -4.82 2.81
C LYS A 64 4.29 -5.69 2.46
N ARG A 65 4.48 -6.65 1.55
CA ARG A 65 3.39 -7.48 1.02
C ARG A 65 2.69 -8.27 2.13
N ALA A 66 3.45 -8.90 3.03
CA ALA A 66 2.91 -9.73 4.10
C ALA A 66 2.04 -8.89 5.06
N GLU A 67 2.49 -7.70 5.42
CA GLU A 67 1.75 -6.76 6.26
C GLU A 67 0.46 -6.28 5.57
N ILE A 68 0.54 -5.96 4.27
CA ILE A 68 -0.62 -5.54 3.46
C ILE A 68 -1.64 -6.68 3.36
N GLU A 69 -1.22 -7.89 3.01
CA GLU A 69 -2.12 -9.05 2.89
C GLU A 69 -2.77 -9.39 4.23
N THR A 70 -2.00 -9.39 5.33
CA THR A 70 -2.52 -9.64 6.68
C THR A 70 -3.57 -8.61 7.07
N TYR A 71 -3.31 -7.32 6.84
CA TYR A 71 -4.27 -6.26 7.14
C TYR A 71 -5.51 -6.33 6.27
N VAL A 72 -5.35 -6.58 4.97
CA VAL A 72 -6.48 -6.70 4.04
C VAL A 72 -7.39 -7.86 4.45
N ASN A 73 -6.83 -9.01 4.79
CA ASN A 73 -7.59 -10.15 5.29
C ASN A 73 -8.37 -9.79 6.56
N TRP A 74 -7.70 -9.16 7.54
CA TRP A 74 -8.36 -8.69 8.77
C TRP A 74 -9.49 -7.69 8.50
N VAL A 75 -9.33 -6.79 7.52
CA VAL A 75 -10.38 -5.86 7.11
C VAL A 75 -11.56 -6.58 6.47
N GLN A 76 -11.31 -7.57 5.61
CA GLN A 76 -12.35 -8.35 4.94
C GLN A 76 -13.13 -9.26 5.90
N GLU A 77 -12.50 -9.72 6.99
CA GLU A 77 -13.14 -10.50 8.05
C GLU A 77 -14.11 -9.69 8.94
N GLN A 78 -14.13 -8.36 8.84
CA GLN A 78 -15.05 -7.55 9.65
C GLN A 78 -16.51 -7.76 9.24
N ASP A 79 -17.44 -7.90 10.19
CA ASP A 79 -18.87 -8.05 9.91
C ASP A 79 -19.50 -6.85 9.17
N ASP A 80 -18.92 -5.66 9.33
CA ASP A 80 -19.42 -4.43 8.75
C ASP A 80 -18.91 -4.23 7.31
N ALA A 81 -19.78 -4.46 6.33
CA ALA A 81 -19.47 -4.30 4.91
C ALA A 81 -18.98 -2.88 4.54
N HIS A 82 -19.40 -1.83 5.27
CA HIS A 82 -18.95 -0.46 5.00
C HIS A 82 -17.51 -0.21 5.47
N LYS A 83 -16.98 -1.10 6.31
CA LYS A 83 -15.58 -1.06 6.75
C LYS A 83 -14.67 -1.92 5.88
N ARG A 84 -15.20 -2.69 4.92
CA ARG A 84 -14.40 -3.51 4.00
C ARG A 84 -13.83 -2.69 2.84
N ILE A 85 -12.82 -3.24 2.18
CA ILE A 85 -12.33 -2.74 0.89
C ILE A 85 -13.21 -3.35 -0.20
N SER A 86 -13.52 -2.61 -1.27
CA SER A 86 -14.26 -3.17 -2.41
C SER A 86 -13.50 -4.34 -3.02
N ASP A 87 -14.18 -5.39 -3.47
CA ASP A 87 -13.53 -6.54 -4.11
C ASP A 87 -12.71 -6.14 -5.35
N ASP A 88 -13.17 -5.14 -6.10
CA ASP A 88 -12.46 -4.56 -7.26
C ASP A 88 -11.14 -3.85 -6.88
N ASP A 89 -10.97 -3.49 -5.61
CA ASP A 89 -9.78 -2.79 -5.11
C ASP A 89 -8.74 -3.74 -4.49
N LEU A 90 -9.11 -5.01 -4.31
CA LEU A 90 -8.22 -6.05 -3.79
C LEU A 90 -7.18 -6.45 -4.83
N LEU A 91 -5.98 -6.79 -4.35
CA LEU A 91 -4.91 -7.31 -5.19
C LEU A 91 -4.98 -8.83 -5.17
N SER A 92 -5.25 -9.42 -6.33
CA SER A 92 -5.15 -10.87 -6.54
C SER A 92 -3.69 -11.33 -6.57
N SER A 93 -3.47 -12.65 -6.50
CA SER A 93 -2.13 -13.21 -6.66
C SER A 93 -1.49 -12.88 -8.01
N GLU A 94 -2.29 -12.74 -9.08
CA GLU A 94 -1.79 -12.33 -10.39
C GLU A 94 -1.41 -10.85 -10.40
N ASP A 95 -2.18 -9.98 -9.73
CA ASP A 95 -1.83 -8.56 -9.61
C ASP A 95 -0.49 -8.37 -8.90
N TRP A 96 -0.20 -9.19 -7.88
CA TRP A 96 1.10 -9.16 -7.22
C TRP A 96 2.25 -9.57 -8.15
N LYS A 97 2.06 -10.54 -9.05
CA LYS A 97 3.06 -10.90 -10.05
C LYS A 97 3.29 -9.76 -11.04
N VAL A 98 2.20 -9.15 -11.52
CA VAL A 98 2.25 -7.98 -12.40
C VAL A 98 3.00 -6.83 -11.74
N LEU A 99 2.83 -6.59 -10.44
CA LEU A 99 3.60 -5.59 -9.70
C LEU A 99 5.10 -5.90 -9.65
N VAL A 100 5.48 -7.17 -9.52
CA VAL A 100 6.89 -7.60 -9.59
C VAL A 100 7.48 -7.32 -10.98
N GLU A 101 6.74 -7.66 -12.03
CA GLU A 101 7.15 -7.39 -13.42
C GLU A 101 7.29 -5.89 -13.67
N PHE A 102 6.29 -5.08 -13.28
CA PHE A 102 6.38 -3.62 -13.41
C PHE A 102 7.56 -3.03 -12.64
N ARG A 103 7.85 -3.53 -11.42
CA ARG A 103 9.03 -3.09 -10.67
C ARG A 103 10.31 -3.35 -11.46
N SER A 104 10.44 -4.49 -12.14
CA SER A 104 11.63 -4.82 -12.95
C SER A 104 11.78 -3.96 -14.22
N ILE A 105 10.68 -3.47 -14.80
CA ILE A 105 10.70 -2.58 -15.97
C ILE A 105 11.08 -1.15 -15.58
N LEU A 106 10.77 -0.77 -14.34
CA LEU A 106 11.01 0.56 -13.78
C LEU A 106 12.40 0.70 -13.12
N GLU A 107 13.15 -0.40 -12.97
CA GLU A 107 14.56 -0.40 -12.55
C GLU A 107 15.50 0.02 -13.70
#